data_AF-C8X7T1-F1
#
_entry.id   AF-C8X7T1-F1
#
_cell.length_a   1.000
_cell.length_b   1.000
_cell.length_c   1.000
_cell.angle_alpha   90.00
_cell.angle_beta   90.00
_cell.angle_gamma   90.00
#
_symmetry.space_group_name_H-M   'P 1'
#
loop_
_entity.id
_entity.type
_entity.pdbx_description
1 polymer ?
#
loop_
_entity_poly.entity_id
_entity_poly.type
_entity_poly.pdbx_seq_one_letter_code
_entity_poly.pdbx_strand_id
1 'polypeptide(L)'
;MWIGSAIRKIDGLAASMQEQTNIPGMAVAVVHDGQIVFAKGYGVREVGQPEPVDANTVFQLASLSKPIGATVIAQEVGKGTVAWDTPLITHLPEFALADPYVTQNVTIADMYSHRSGLPDHAGDLLEDLGYDRAYVLSKLKYEPLEPFRAIYHYTNFGITAGAESVARATGVDWETLSERDIYGPLGMSNTSSTFADFEANPDRAVGHVLVDGEYQAKYVRQPDAESPAGGVSSSVTDVATWLAMVLNEGTTADGTQLVDPAALNAALTPHMRSVEGSLIPPSITGRAGFYGYGFNVGNDATGRVRIGHSGAFGLGAGTTFLGIPDLNLGIVVLTNAAPIGAAEALSQEFADLAEFGSIQHDWRPIYAGAFAAGSDPVGSLAGQSAPANPAPAAANSAYVGTYQNDYVGPATVSESGGGLVLTLGPDNQQFPLAHWDGQVFTMVPTGENAPDGSISAVTFETTGETASTMTIEFYNKEGLGVFRR
;
A
#
# COMPACT_ATOMS: atom_id res chain seq x y z
N MET A 1 -22.49 -10.64 25.67
CA MET A 1 -21.82 -10.29 24.39
C MET A 1 -21.62 -11.56 23.57
N TRP A 2 -21.66 -11.48 22.25
CA TRP A 2 -21.71 -12.63 21.34
C TRP A 2 -20.33 -13.13 20.91
N ILE A 3 -19.27 -12.50 21.40
CA ILE A 3 -17.85 -12.76 21.08
C ILE A 3 -17.51 -14.25 21.11
N GLY A 4 -17.81 -14.97 22.19
CA GLY A 4 -17.52 -16.40 22.27
C GLY A 4 -18.25 -17.24 21.22
N SER A 5 -19.44 -16.82 20.76
CA SER A 5 -20.13 -17.45 19.63
C SER A 5 -19.51 -17.06 18.28
N ALA A 6 -19.03 -15.83 18.12
CA ALA A 6 -18.34 -15.39 16.91
C ALA A 6 -17.03 -16.16 16.71
N ILE A 7 -16.23 -16.30 17.78
CA ILE A 7 -14.98 -17.10 17.78
C ILE A 7 -15.25 -18.55 17.35
N ARG A 8 -16.33 -19.19 17.83
CA ARG A 8 -16.66 -20.55 17.40
C ARG A 8 -17.11 -20.65 15.94
N LYS A 9 -17.53 -19.56 15.32
CA LYS A 9 -18.03 -19.51 13.94
C LYS A 9 -16.96 -19.11 12.93
N ILE A 10 -15.86 -18.49 13.35
CA ILE A 10 -14.84 -17.93 12.45
C ILE A 10 -14.25 -18.99 11.51
N ASP A 11 -14.04 -20.23 11.98
CA ASP A 11 -13.50 -21.28 11.13
C ASP A 11 -14.39 -21.59 9.93
N GLY A 12 -15.71 -21.67 10.17
CA GLY A 12 -16.69 -21.88 9.11
C GLY A 12 -16.86 -20.67 8.19
N LEU A 13 -16.78 -19.45 8.74
CA LEU A 13 -16.83 -18.22 7.94
C LEU A 13 -15.62 -18.11 7.00
N ALA A 14 -14.41 -18.36 7.52
CA ALA A 14 -13.19 -18.31 6.74
C ALA A 14 -13.19 -19.36 5.62
N ALA A 15 -13.58 -20.61 5.91
CA ALA A 15 -13.72 -21.64 4.90
C ALA A 15 -14.75 -21.27 3.82
N SER A 16 -15.91 -20.73 4.23
CA SER A 16 -16.95 -20.27 3.30
C SER A 16 -16.49 -19.09 2.44
N MET A 17 -15.75 -18.13 3.02
CA MET A 17 -15.20 -16.99 2.29
C MET A 17 -14.22 -17.46 1.22
N GLN A 18 -13.30 -18.36 1.58
CA GLN A 18 -12.34 -18.94 0.64
C GLN A 18 -13.05 -19.66 -0.52
N GLU A 19 -14.02 -20.54 -0.21
CA GLU A 19 -14.78 -21.29 -1.23
C GLU A 19 -15.56 -20.38 -2.17
N GLN A 20 -16.20 -19.32 -1.65
CA GLN A 20 -17.05 -18.44 -2.44
C GLN A 20 -16.28 -17.45 -3.32
N THR A 21 -15.02 -17.18 -2.97
CA THR A 21 -14.17 -16.20 -3.66
C THR A 21 -13.05 -16.84 -4.47
N ASN A 22 -12.84 -18.15 -4.30
CA ASN A 22 -11.76 -18.94 -4.91
C ASN A 22 -10.35 -18.39 -4.64
N ILE A 23 -10.15 -17.55 -3.62
CA ILE A 23 -8.81 -17.09 -3.25
C ILE A 23 -7.90 -18.29 -2.94
N PRO A 24 -6.63 -18.31 -3.41
CA PRO A 24 -5.79 -19.51 -3.29
C PRO A 24 -5.49 -19.88 -1.85
N GLY A 25 -5.15 -18.89 -1.02
CA GLY A 25 -4.72 -19.08 0.35
C GLY A 25 -5.11 -17.90 1.25
N MET A 26 -5.37 -18.22 2.52
CA MET A 26 -5.74 -17.24 3.54
C MET A 26 -5.30 -17.72 4.92
N ALA A 27 -4.85 -16.79 5.77
CA ALA A 27 -4.60 -17.03 7.18
C ALA A 27 -5.41 -16.04 8.04
N VAL A 28 -6.01 -16.54 9.11
CA VAL A 28 -6.90 -15.77 10.00
C VAL A 28 -6.48 -15.96 11.45
N ALA A 29 -6.42 -14.88 12.22
CA ALA A 29 -6.25 -14.93 13.67
C ALA A 29 -7.23 -13.99 14.38
N VAL A 30 -7.63 -14.36 15.60
CA VAL A 30 -8.50 -13.57 16.47
C VAL A 30 -7.80 -13.37 17.81
N VAL A 31 -7.73 -12.13 18.25
CA VAL A 31 -7.25 -11.72 19.57
C VAL A 31 -8.46 -11.38 20.44
N HIS A 32 -8.50 -11.90 21.66
CA HIS A 32 -9.50 -11.51 22.66
C HIS A 32 -8.90 -11.56 24.06
N ASP A 33 -9.13 -10.52 24.86
CA ASP A 33 -8.60 -10.40 26.23
C ASP A 33 -7.06 -10.58 26.29
N GLY A 34 -6.35 -9.98 25.33
CA GLY A 34 -4.88 -10.05 25.22
C GLY A 34 -4.32 -11.42 24.82
N GLN A 35 -5.17 -12.35 24.36
CA GLN A 35 -4.76 -13.71 23.95
C GLN A 35 -5.16 -13.99 22.51
N ILE A 36 -4.33 -14.73 21.78
CA ILE A 36 -4.70 -15.30 20.48
C ILE A 36 -5.62 -16.49 20.74
N VAL A 37 -6.92 -16.31 20.49
CA VAL A 37 -7.97 -17.31 20.76
C VAL A 37 -8.31 -18.16 19.53
N PHE A 38 -7.81 -17.77 18.37
CA PHE A 38 -7.92 -18.50 17.11
C PHE A 38 -6.76 -18.10 16.19
N ALA A 39 -6.14 -19.06 15.50
CA ALA A 39 -5.16 -18.82 14.44
C ALA A 39 -5.15 -20.04 13.49
N LYS A 40 -5.41 -19.85 12.20
CA LYS A 40 -5.50 -20.96 11.23
C LYS A 40 -5.27 -20.49 9.79
N GLY A 41 -4.65 -21.35 8.99
CA GLY A 41 -4.50 -21.19 7.55
C GLY A 41 -5.49 -22.03 6.73
N TYR A 42 -5.74 -21.60 5.51
CA TYR A 42 -6.70 -22.14 4.55
C TYR A 42 -6.10 -22.10 3.14
N GLY A 43 -6.36 -23.13 2.34
CA GLY A 43 -5.89 -23.20 0.97
C GLY A 43 -4.38 -23.45 0.84
N VAL A 44 -3.77 -22.94 -0.23
CA VAL A 44 -2.40 -23.23 -0.64
C VAL A 44 -1.55 -21.96 -0.77
N ARG A 45 -0.25 -22.12 -0.57
CA ARG A 45 0.73 -21.02 -0.69
C ARG A 45 0.91 -20.58 -2.14
N GLU A 46 0.76 -21.51 -3.08
CA GLU A 46 0.89 -21.31 -4.52
C GLU A 46 -0.08 -22.25 -5.26
N VAL A 47 -0.83 -21.71 -6.22
CA VAL A 47 -1.73 -22.50 -7.07
C VAL A 47 -0.93 -23.56 -7.84
N GLY A 48 -1.39 -24.81 -7.80
CA GLY A 48 -0.74 -25.94 -8.46
C GLY A 48 0.30 -26.65 -7.58
N GLN A 49 0.66 -26.10 -6.42
CA GLN A 49 1.56 -26.71 -5.46
C GLN A 49 0.80 -27.28 -4.24
N PRO A 50 1.30 -28.35 -3.60
CA PRO A 50 0.60 -29.01 -2.49
C PRO A 50 0.75 -28.32 -1.13
N GLU A 51 1.66 -27.35 -0.98
CA GLU A 51 2.00 -26.75 0.31
C GLU A 51 0.83 -25.92 0.86
N PRO A 52 0.29 -26.28 2.05
CA PRO A 52 -0.85 -25.58 2.62
C PRO A 52 -0.42 -24.27 3.28
N VAL A 53 -1.31 -23.28 3.27
CA VAL A 53 -1.18 -22.14 4.19
C VAL A 53 -1.47 -22.61 5.61
N ASP A 54 -0.64 -22.19 6.56
CA ASP A 54 -0.89 -22.32 7.99
C ASP A 54 -0.85 -20.95 8.71
N ALA A 55 -0.89 -20.96 10.05
CA ALA A 55 -0.93 -19.74 10.85
C ALA A 55 0.42 -18.99 10.93
N ASN A 56 1.52 -19.63 10.51
CA ASN A 56 2.88 -19.09 10.51
C ASN A 56 3.38 -18.78 9.08
N THR A 57 2.66 -19.22 8.04
CA THR A 57 2.93 -18.82 6.66
C THR A 57 3.02 -17.30 6.55
N VAL A 58 4.09 -16.82 5.92
CA VAL A 58 4.42 -15.41 5.74
C VAL A 58 3.74 -14.86 4.49
N PHE A 59 3.08 -13.71 4.66
CA PHE A 59 2.44 -12.94 3.60
C PHE A 59 3.09 -11.57 3.51
N GLN A 60 3.10 -10.95 2.32
CA GLN A 60 3.31 -9.52 2.22
C GLN A 60 2.09 -8.79 2.78
N LEU A 61 2.31 -7.83 3.68
CA LEU A 61 1.23 -7.15 4.38
C LEU A 61 0.66 -5.97 3.58
N ALA A 62 1.39 -5.49 2.57
CA ALA A 62 1.06 -4.25 1.87
C ALA A 62 0.81 -3.11 2.88
N SER A 63 -0.25 -2.32 2.69
CA SER A 63 -0.53 -1.15 3.54
C SER A 63 -0.87 -1.45 5.01
N LEU A 64 -1.08 -2.71 5.40
CA LEU A 64 -1.12 -3.09 6.83
C LEU A 64 0.26 -2.88 7.51
N SER A 65 1.32 -2.63 6.74
CA SER A 65 2.62 -2.16 7.23
C SER A 65 2.56 -0.82 7.95
N LYS A 66 1.70 0.12 7.51
CA LYS A 66 1.60 1.49 8.07
C LYS A 66 1.32 1.54 9.58
N PRO A 67 0.31 0.83 10.11
CA PRO A 67 0.05 0.82 11.55
C PRO A 67 1.17 0.14 12.33
N ILE A 68 1.80 -0.91 11.79
CA ILE A 68 2.98 -1.54 12.41
C ILE A 68 4.12 -0.52 12.46
N GLY A 69 4.42 0.16 11.35
CA GLY A 69 5.42 1.21 11.29
C GLY A 69 5.10 2.37 12.24
N ALA A 70 3.84 2.77 12.36
CA ALA A 70 3.42 3.78 13.32
C ALA A 70 3.67 3.37 14.78
N THR A 71 3.59 2.07 15.11
CA THR A 71 3.99 1.58 16.43
C THR A 71 5.49 1.64 16.68
N VAL A 72 6.32 1.44 15.64
CA VAL A 72 7.78 1.70 15.70
C VAL A 72 8.03 3.19 16.01
N ILE A 73 7.32 4.09 15.33
CA ILE A 73 7.46 5.53 15.58
C ILE A 73 6.98 5.91 16.99
N ALA A 74 5.82 5.40 17.42
CA ALA A 74 5.31 5.62 18.76
C ALA A 74 6.30 5.17 19.83
N GLN A 75 7.06 4.10 19.57
CA GLN A 75 8.08 3.63 20.48
C GLN A 75 9.24 4.61 20.64
N GLU A 76 9.71 5.20 19.54
CA GLU A 76 10.75 6.24 19.57
C GLU A 76 10.24 7.57 20.17
N VAL A 77 8.94 7.87 20.00
CA VAL A 77 8.29 8.98 20.71
C VAL A 77 8.25 8.73 22.22
N GLY A 78 7.89 7.52 22.66
CA GLY A 78 7.88 7.13 24.07
C GLY A 78 9.25 7.19 24.74
N LYS A 79 10.32 6.87 23.99
CA LYS A 79 11.71 7.03 24.44
C LYS A 79 12.19 8.48 24.47
N GLY A 80 11.45 9.41 23.85
CA GLY A 80 11.82 10.81 23.72
C GLY A 80 12.90 11.09 22.67
N THR A 81 13.16 10.17 21.75
CA THR A 81 14.07 10.37 20.60
C THR A 81 13.53 11.44 19.66
N VAL A 82 12.23 11.38 19.40
CA VAL A 82 11.47 12.31 18.57
C VAL A 82 10.13 12.62 19.22
N ALA A 83 9.38 13.57 18.66
CA ALA A 83 7.96 13.75 18.94
C ALA A 83 7.17 13.62 17.64
N TRP A 84 5.88 13.29 17.72
CA TRP A 84 5.01 13.25 16.54
C TRP A 84 4.98 14.59 15.78
N ASP A 85 5.15 15.71 16.46
CA ASP A 85 5.21 17.06 15.86
C ASP A 85 6.63 17.51 15.49
N THR A 86 7.64 16.62 15.56
CA THR A 86 8.99 16.92 15.06
C THR A 86 8.93 17.18 13.54
N PRO A 87 9.43 18.34 13.06
CA PRO A 87 9.56 18.60 11.62
C PRO A 87 10.50 17.60 10.94
N LEU A 88 10.14 17.09 9.77
CA LEU A 88 10.94 16.07 9.06
C LEU A 88 12.39 16.50 8.85
N ILE A 89 12.58 17.77 8.48
CA ILE A 89 13.88 18.36 8.16
C ILE A 89 14.82 18.45 9.37
N THR A 90 14.34 18.23 10.60
CA THR A 90 15.21 18.11 11.79
C THR A 90 16.18 16.93 11.65
N HIS A 91 15.74 15.83 11.02
CA HIS A 91 16.57 14.65 10.81
C HIS A 91 16.86 14.37 9.33
N LEU A 92 16.09 14.93 8.40
CA LEU A 92 16.31 14.85 6.94
C LEU A 92 16.52 16.26 6.35
N PRO A 93 17.66 16.93 6.60
CA PRO A 93 17.90 18.30 6.12
C PRO A 93 17.88 18.45 4.59
N GLU A 94 18.07 17.35 3.86
CA GLU A 94 17.98 17.26 2.40
C GLU A 94 16.54 17.12 1.87
N PHE A 95 15.57 16.80 2.73
CA PHE A 95 14.18 16.62 2.33
C PHE A 95 13.54 17.96 1.96
N ALA A 96 12.76 17.96 0.86
CA ALA A 96 12.04 19.12 0.39
C ALA A 96 10.72 18.73 -0.28
N LEU A 97 9.74 19.60 -0.13
CA LEU A 97 8.50 19.63 -0.89
C LEU A 97 8.47 20.89 -1.77
N ALA A 98 7.54 20.98 -2.72
CA ALA A 98 7.49 22.10 -3.66
C ALA A 98 7.35 23.48 -3.00
N ASP A 99 6.70 23.54 -1.82
CA ASP A 99 6.57 24.76 -1.01
C ASP A 99 7.62 24.78 0.13
N PRO A 100 8.48 25.83 0.21
CA PRO A 100 9.45 25.99 1.30
C PRO A 100 8.84 26.11 2.70
N TYR A 101 7.65 26.72 2.84
CA TYR A 101 6.94 26.79 4.12
C TYR A 101 6.50 25.40 4.55
N VAL A 102 5.90 24.61 3.66
CA VAL A 102 5.50 23.23 3.97
C VAL A 102 6.72 22.40 4.32
N THR A 103 7.80 22.50 3.55
CA THR A 103 9.09 21.83 3.84
C THR A 103 9.58 22.09 5.27
N GLN A 104 9.51 23.35 5.73
CA GLN A 104 9.97 23.73 7.06
C GLN A 104 9.04 23.28 8.20
N ASN A 105 7.78 22.98 7.92
CA ASN A 105 6.74 22.80 8.94
C ASN A 105 6.06 21.41 8.90
N VAL A 106 6.27 20.61 7.85
CA VAL A 106 5.73 19.26 7.76
C VAL A 106 6.38 18.36 8.80
N THR A 107 5.55 17.68 9.59
CA THR A 107 5.98 16.85 10.71
C THR A 107 5.79 15.37 10.44
N ILE A 108 6.37 14.53 11.31
CA ILE A 108 6.17 13.07 11.27
C ILE A 108 4.66 12.75 11.34
N ALA A 109 3.91 13.45 12.19
CA ALA A 109 2.46 13.35 12.30
C ALA A 109 1.74 13.70 11.00
N ASP A 110 2.17 14.75 10.28
CA ASP A 110 1.52 15.15 9.03
C ASP A 110 1.68 14.08 7.94
N MET A 111 2.85 13.44 7.90
CA MET A 111 3.12 12.31 7.01
C MET A 111 2.31 11.07 7.38
N TYR A 112 2.32 10.68 8.66
CA TYR A 112 1.55 9.52 9.13
C TYR A 112 0.04 9.73 9.16
N SER A 113 -0.46 10.96 9.01
CA SER A 113 -1.90 11.25 8.91
C SER A 113 -2.36 11.69 7.51
N HIS A 114 -1.53 11.51 6.48
CA HIS A 114 -1.90 11.77 5.07
C HIS A 114 -2.38 13.20 4.83
N ARG A 115 -1.72 14.19 5.47
CA ARG A 115 -2.12 15.60 5.42
C ARG A 115 -0.98 16.55 5.07
N SER A 116 0.08 16.01 4.44
CA SER A 116 1.27 16.76 4.01
C SER A 116 1.00 17.74 2.86
N GLY A 117 -0.12 17.58 2.15
CA GLY A 117 -0.44 18.31 0.92
C GLY A 117 0.11 17.64 -0.34
N LEU A 118 0.89 16.56 -0.23
CA LEU A 118 1.26 15.74 -1.38
C LEU A 118 0.00 15.19 -2.08
N PRO A 119 0.05 14.98 -3.41
CA PRO A 119 -1.04 14.35 -4.13
C PRO A 119 -1.13 12.86 -3.76
N ASP A 120 -2.27 12.28 -4.10
CA ASP A 120 -2.56 10.87 -3.88
C ASP A 120 -1.53 9.97 -4.61
N HIS A 121 -0.94 9.02 -3.89
CA HIS A 121 0.09 8.09 -4.38
C HIS A 121 1.35 8.75 -4.95
N ALA A 122 1.70 9.95 -4.47
CA ALA A 122 2.95 10.63 -4.84
C ALA A 122 4.18 9.73 -4.65
N GLY A 123 4.94 9.52 -5.73
CA GLY A 123 6.17 8.72 -5.74
C GLY A 123 6.02 7.25 -6.16
N ASP A 124 4.83 6.66 -6.09
CA ASP A 124 4.62 5.22 -6.31
C ASP A 124 5.04 4.77 -7.72
N LEU A 125 4.78 5.60 -8.74
CA LEU A 125 5.18 5.29 -10.13
C LEU A 125 6.71 5.30 -10.36
N LEU A 126 7.47 5.99 -9.50
CA LEU A 126 8.93 5.94 -9.54
C LEU A 126 9.45 4.62 -8.97
N GLU A 127 8.81 4.10 -7.92
CA GLU A 127 9.11 2.76 -7.41
C GLU A 127 8.85 1.68 -8.48
N ASP A 128 7.72 1.75 -9.20
CA ASP A 128 7.40 0.80 -10.27
C ASP A 128 8.47 0.78 -11.39
N LEU A 129 9.15 1.90 -11.60
CA LEU A 129 10.28 2.02 -12.53
C LEU A 129 11.60 1.42 -11.98
N GLY A 130 11.61 0.98 -10.72
CA GLY A 130 12.76 0.39 -10.03
C GLY A 130 13.62 1.38 -9.25
N TYR A 131 13.16 2.62 -9.06
CA TYR A 131 13.92 3.59 -8.26
C TYR A 131 13.90 3.25 -6.77
N ASP A 132 15.04 3.45 -6.12
CA ASP A 132 15.18 3.22 -4.68
C ASP A 132 14.48 4.29 -3.83
N ARG A 133 14.32 3.99 -2.53
CA ARG A 133 13.71 4.89 -1.53
C ARG A 133 14.30 6.30 -1.59
N ALA A 134 15.63 6.42 -1.62
CA ALA A 134 16.31 7.70 -1.56
C ALA A 134 16.00 8.56 -2.79
N TYR A 135 16.00 7.95 -3.97
CA TYR A 135 15.61 8.61 -5.21
C TYR A 135 14.18 9.12 -5.11
N VAL A 136 13.21 8.24 -4.80
CA VAL A 136 11.79 8.63 -4.75
C VAL A 136 11.56 9.78 -3.78
N LEU A 137 12.09 9.70 -2.55
CA LEU A 137 11.98 10.77 -1.55
C LEU A 137 12.60 12.10 -2.05
N SER A 138 13.72 12.05 -2.78
CA SER A 138 14.35 13.24 -3.34
C SER A 138 13.54 13.94 -4.45
N LYS A 139 12.59 13.21 -5.06
CA LYS A 139 11.74 13.69 -6.16
C LYS A 139 10.41 14.26 -5.71
N LEU A 140 9.98 14.00 -4.47
CA LEU A 140 8.74 14.56 -3.92
C LEU A 140 8.69 16.11 -3.95
N LYS A 141 9.84 16.79 -4.01
CA LYS A 141 9.91 18.25 -4.19
C LYS A 141 9.33 18.77 -5.50
N TYR A 142 9.14 17.91 -6.51
CA TYR A 142 8.54 18.29 -7.79
C TYR A 142 7.03 18.11 -7.80
N GLU A 143 6.47 17.36 -6.85
CA GLU A 143 5.03 17.14 -6.76
C GLU A 143 4.30 18.44 -6.41
N PRO A 144 3.21 18.78 -7.13
CA PRO A 144 2.39 19.91 -6.75
C PRO A 144 1.78 19.65 -5.36
N LEU A 145 1.64 20.71 -4.55
CA LEU A 145 1.00 20.58 -3.25
C LEU A 145 -0.42 21.14 -3.27
N GLU A 146 -1.33 20.36 -2.71
CA GLU A 146 -2.63 20.83 -2.23
C GLU A 146 -2.47 21.55 -0.88
N PRO A 147 -3.50 22.30 -0.40
CA PRO A 147 -3.43 23.03 0.86
C PRO A 147 -3.01 22.15 2.06
N PHE A 148 -1.84 22.50 2.61
CA PHE A 148 -1.22 21.80 3.73
C PHE A 148 -2.16 21.64 4.93
N ARG A 149 -2.27 20.42 5.45
CA ARG A 149 -3.14 19.99 6.57
C ARG A 149 -4.66 20.11 6.35
N ALA A 150 -5.11 20.49 5.15
CA ALA A 150 -6.54 20.70 4.89
C ALA A 150 -7.20 19.55 4.14
N ILE A 151 -6.43 18.75 3.40
CA ILE A 151 -6.92 17.69 2.51
C ILE A 151 -6.22 16.37 2.84
N TYR A 152 -6.98 15.29 2.78
CA TYR A 152 -6.50 13.93 2.93
C TYR A 152 -6.10 13.38 1.56
N HIS A 153 -4.83 13.04 1.40
CA HIS A 153 -4.31 12.35 0.23
C HIS A 153 -3.43 11.20 0.70
N TYR A 154 -3.80 9.99 0.30
CA TYR A 154 -3.12 8.79 0.73
C TYR A 154 -1.78 8.71 0.00
N THR A 155 -0.67 8.65 0.73
CA THR A 155 0.65 8.55 0.10
C THR A 155 1.56 7.59 0.86
N ASN A 156 2.13 6.64 0.13
CA ASN A 156 3.09 5.69 0.67
C ASN A 156 4.41 6.38 0.98
N PHE A 157 4.95 7.15 0.03
CA PHE A 157 6.23 7.83 0.21
C PHE A 157 6.19 9.01 1.20
N GLY A 158 5.01 9.58 1.48
CA GLY A 158 4.83 10.47 2.63
C GLY A 158 5.14 9.76 3.95
N ILE A 159 4.50 8.62 4.21
CA ILE A 159 4.76 7.80 5.40
C ILE A 159 6.22 7.34 5.45
N THR A 160 6.76 6.86 4.33
CA THR A 160 8.17 6.45 4.22
C THR A 160 9.13 7.59 4.58
N ALA A 161 8.84 8.84 4.18
CA ALA A 161 9.64 10.00 4.59
C ALA A 161 9.60 10.26 6.10
N GLY A 162 8.41 10.12 6.71
CA GLY A 162 8.23 10.23 8.16
C GLY A 162 9.03 9.17 8.91
N ALA A 163 8.99 7.92 8.44
CA ALA A 163 9.72 6.80 9.00
C ALA A 163 11.24 6.96 8.90
N GLU A 164 11.73 7.36 7.73
CA GLU A 164 13.16 7.60 7.47
C GLU A 164 13.72 8.73 8.35
N SER A 165 12.91 9.76 8.64
CA SER A 165 13.29 10.82 9.58
C SER A 165 13.58 10.27 10.98
N VAL A 166 12.75 9.33 11.45
CA VAL A 166 12.93 8.69 12.77
C VAL A 166 14.08 7.70 12.76
N ALA A 167 14.22 6.87 11.72
CA ALA A 167 15.36 5.98 11.55
C ALA A 167 16.68 6.77 11.62
N ARG A 168 16.77 7.87 10.88
CA ARG A 168 17.94 8.77 10.93
C ARG A 168 18.18 9.39 12.31
N ALA A 169 17.13 9.73 13.06
CA ALA A 169 17.25 10.23 14.44
C ALA A 169 17.89 9.19 15.38
N THR A 170 17.67 7.89 15.13
CA THR A 170 18.23 6.79 15.92
C THR A 170 19.60 6.29 15.44
N GLY A 171 20.03 6.71 14.25
CA GLY A 171 21.32 6.34 13.66
C GLY A 171 21.38 4.95 13.03
N VAL A 172 20.23 4.33 12.74
CA VAL A 172 20.12 3.06 12.00
C VAL A 172 19.15 3.20 10.82
N ASP A 173 19.13 2.22 9.91
CA ASP A 173 18.12 2.15 8.85
C ASP A 173 16.74 1.71 9.40
N TRP A 174 15.71 1.84 8.56
CA TRP A 174 14.32 1.52 8.92
C TRP A 174 14.16 0.04 9.32
N GLU A 175 14.78 -0.84 8.55
CA GLU A 175 14.67 -2.28 8.70
C GLU A 175 15.23 -2.71 10.06
N THR A 176 16.43 -2.23 10.40
CA THR A 176 17.05 -2.43 11.71
C THR A 176 16.22 -1.81 12.83
N LEU A 177 15.66 -0.61 12.63
CA LEU A 177 14.84 0.07 13.62
C LEU A 177 13.59 -0.76 13.97
N SER A 178 12.86 -1.19 12.95
CA SER A 178 11.61 -1.94 13.11
C SER A 178 11.84 -3.29 13.81
N GLU A 179 12.90 -4.01 13.44
CA GLU A 179 13.33 -5.26 14.09
C GLU A 179 13.69 -5.03 15.56
N ARG A 180 14.52 -4.02 15.83
CA ARG A 180 15.02 -3.72 17.18
C ARG A 180 13.90 -3.34 18.14
N ASP A 181 12.96 -2.53 17.69
CA ASP A 181 12.04 -1.83 18.59
C ASP A 181 10.69 -2.52 18.72
N ILE A 182 10.25 -3.28 17.70
CA ILE A 182 8.95 -3.94 17.70
C ILE A 182 9.09 -5.45 17.47
N TYR A 183 9.68 -5.91 16.35
CA TYR A 183 9.58 -7.33 15.98
C TYR A 183 10.32 -8.25 16.97
N GLY A 184 11.58 -7.94 17.25
CA GLY A 184 12.42 -8.71 18.18
C GLY A 184 11.83 -8.74 19.60
N PRO A 185 11.51 -7.58 20.23
CA PRO A 185 10.92 -7.54 21.57
C PRO A 185 9.56 -8.23 21.71
N LEU A 186 8.75 -8.28 20.63
CA LEU A 186 7.48 -9.00 20.61
C LEU A 186 7.62 -10.49 20.24
N GLY A 187 8.81 -10.94 19.83
CA GLY A 187 9.04 -12.30 19.36
C GLY A 187 8.36 -12.61 18.01
N MET A 188 8.17 -11.60 17.17
CA MET A 188 7.58 -11.72 15.84
C MET A 188 8.60 -12.29 14.82
N SER A 189 9.04 -13.53 15.04
CA SER A 189 10.18 -14.12 14.32
C SER A 189 9.93 -14.43 12.83
N ASN A 190 8.69 -14.35 12.36
CA ASN A 190 8.33 -14.50 10.96
C ASN A 190 8.02 -13.14 10.29
N THR A 191 8.41 -12.04 10.94
CA THR A 191 8.19 -10.68 10.44
C THR A 191 9.49 -10.06 9.96
N SER A 192 9.46 -9.40 8.81
CA SER A 192 10.60 -8.63 8.29
C SER A 192 10.15 -7.42 7.49
N SER A 193 10.99 -6.40 7.47
CA SER A 193 10.87 -5.21 6.63
C SER A 193 11.80 -5.23 5.40
N THR A 194 12.39 -6.40 5.06
CA THR A 194 13.11 -6.60 3.80
C THR A 194 12.40 -7.65 2.93
N PHE A 195 12.33 -7.40 1.62
CA PHE A 195 11.85 -8.39 0.66
C PHE A 195 12.78 -9.61 0.58
N ALA A 196 14.08 -9.44 0.79
CA ALA A 196 15.04 -10.54 0.76
C ALA A 196 14.74 -11.61 1.83
N ASP A 197 14.38 -11.19 3.05
CA ASP A 197 13.98 -12.14 4.10
C ASP A 197 12.67 -12.84 3.77
N PHE A 198 11.70 -12.11 3.19
CA PHE A 198 10.46 -12.70 2.68
C PHE A 198 10.76 -13.78 1.64
N GLU A 199 11.58 -13.48 0.62
CA GLU A 199 11.92 -14.40 -0.45
C GLU A 199 12.74 -15.61 0.05
N ALA A 200 13.57 -15.43 1.09
CA ALA A 200 14.33 -16.51 1.71
C ALA A 200 13.47 -17.45 2.57
N ASN A 201 12.29 -17.01 3.04
CA ASN A 201 11.44 -17.82 3.89
C ASN A 201 10.77 -18.97 3.11
N PRO A 202 11.00 -20.25 3.47
CA PRO A 202 10.38 -21.40 2.79
C PRO A 202 8.88 -21.55 3.09
N ASP A 203 8.39 -20.92 4.15
CA ASP A 203 6.98 -20.86 4.54
C ASP A 203 6.37 -19.50 4.19
N ARG A 204 6.43 -19.13 2.91
CA ARG A 204 5.82 -17.91 2.39
C ARG A 204 4.70 -18.23 1.41
N ALA A 205 3.72 -17.34 1.34
CA ALA A 205 2.70 -17.38 0.31
C ALA A 205 3.13 -16.58 -0.93
N VAL A 206 2.90 -17.13 -2.11
CA VAL A 206 3.16 -16.46 -3.40
C VAL A 206 1.95 -15.62 -3.76
N GLY A 207 2.16 -14.39 -4.23
CA GLY A 207 1.07 -13.50 -4.66
C GLY A 207 0.42 -13.98 -5.95
N HIS A 208 -0.92 -13.98 -6.00
CA HIS A 208 -1.68 -14.37 -7.18
C HIS A 208 -2.51 -13.22 -7.72
N VAL A 209 -2.45 -13.01 -9.04
CA VAL A 209 -3.32 -12.08 -9.75
C VAL A 209 -4.46 -12.81 -10.44
N LEU A 210 -5.58 -12.14 -10.66
CA LEU A 210 -6.73 -12.71 -11.37
C LEU A 210 -6.60 -12.43 -12.87
N VAL A 211 -6.38 -13.49 -13.67
CA VAL A 211 -6.25 -13.41 -15.13
C VAL A 211 -7.31 -14.31 -15.75
N ASP A 212 -8.18 -13.73 -16.57
CA ASP A 212 -9.31 -14.44 -17.21
C ASP A 212 -10.19 -15.24 -16.23
N GLY A 213 -10.32 -14.74 -15.00
CA GLY A 213 -11.10 -15.37 -13.93
C GLY A 213 -10.38 -16.49 -13.16
N GLU A 214 -9.10 -16.73 -13.43
CA GLU A 214 -8.27 -17.71 -12.72
C GLU A 214 -7.11 -17.03 -11.98
N TYR A 215 -6.80 -17.50 -10.78
CA TYR A 215 -5.66 -16.99 -10.00
C TYR A 215 -4.34 -17.58 -10.51
N GLN A 216 -3.38 -16.70 -10.82
CA GLN A 216 -2.08 -17.07 -11.34
C GLN A 216 -0.94 -16.40 -10.56
N ALA A 217 0.07 -17.17 -10.19
CA ALA A 217 1.33 -16.68 -9.65
C ALA A 217 2.19 -16.11 -10.78
N LYS A 218 1.89 -14.88 -11.22
CA LYS A 218 2.47 -14.27 -12.43
C LYS A 218 3.62 -13.30 -12.14
N TYR A 219 3.56 -12.59 -11.02
CA TYR A 219 4.41 -11.45 -10.72
C TYR A 219 5.10 -11.59 -9.37
N VAL A 220 6.18 -10.83 -9.19
CA VAL A 220 6.88 -10.67 -7.92
C VAL A 220 6.77 -9.20 -7.52
N ARG A 221 6.21 -8.93 -6.34
CA ARG A 221 6.13 -7.58 -5.77
C ARG A 221 7.33 -7.36 -4.84
N GLN A 222 8.14 -6.34 -5.14
CA GLN A 222 9.34 -5.95 -4.39
C GLN A 222 9.12 -4.54 -3.78
N PRO A 223 8.65 -4.44 -2.51
CA PRO A 223 8.21 -3.18 -1.91
C PRO A 223 9.28 -2.45 -1.07
N ASP A 224 10.57 -2.77 -1.23
CA ASP A 224 11.61 -2.25 -0.31
C ASP A 224 11.68 -0.71 -0.33
N ALA A 225 11.46 -0.06 -1.47
CA ALA A 225 11.50 1.40 -1.56
C ALA A 225 10.48 2.06 -0.62
N GLU A 226 9.31 1.44 -0.45
CA GLU A 226 8.22 1.90 0.42
C GLU A 226 8.08 1.04 1.71
N SER A 227 9.11 0.32 2.14
CA SER A 227 9.01 -0.65 3.26
C SER A 227 8.23 -0.17 4.50
N PRO A 228 8.41 1.08 5.00
CA PRO A 228 7.63 1.57 6.14
C PRO A 228 6.11 1.64 5.90
N ALA A 229 5.70 1.82 4.64
CA ALA A 229 4.32 1.99 4.23
C ALA A 229 3.71 0.71 3.64
N GLY A 230 4.51 -0.16 3.03
CA GLY A 230 4.01 -1.31 2.26
C GLY A 230 4.81 -2.62 2.39
N GLY A 231 6.06 -2.57 2.83
CA GLY A 231 6.99 -3.68 2.65
C GLY A 231 7.18 -4.63 3.83
N VAL A 232 6.38 -4.51 4.89
CA VAL A 232 6.39 -5.52 5.95
C VAL A 232 5.83 -6.83 5.39
N SER A 233 6.53 -7.92 5.67
CA SER A 233 6.02 -9.29 5.52
C SER A 233 5.89 -9.93 6.90
N SER A 234 4.84 -10.72 7.11
CA SER A 234 4.59 -11.34 8.43
C SER A 234 3.64 -12.52 8.33
N SER A 235 3.58 -13.31 9.41
CA SER A 235 2.56 -14.33 9.61
C SER A 235 1.33 -13.78 10.35
N VAL A 236 0.19 -14.45 10.24
CA VAL A 236 -1.02 -13.99 10.95
C VAL A 236 -0.86 -14.08 12.48
N THR A 237 -0.03 -15.03 12.96
CA THR A 237 0.28 -15.18 14.39
C THR A 237 1.11 -14.02 14.93
N ASP A 238 2.10 -13.56 14.16
CA ASP A 238 2.94 -12.43 14.54
C ASP A 238 2.14 -11.12 14.54
N VAL A 239 1.36 -10.87 13.48
CA VAL A 239 0.49 -9.68 13.43
C VAL A 239 -0.56 -9.71 14.55
N ALA A 240 -1.09 -10.88 14.91
CA ALA A 240 -1.99 -11.00 16.06
C ALA A 240 -1.28 -10.74 17.40
N THR A 241 -0.01 -11.11 17.53
CA THR A 241 0.82 -10.78 18.71
C THR A 241 1.02 -9.28 18.83
N TRP A 242 1.33 -8.59 17.72
CA TRP A 242 1.37 -7.13 17.67
C TRP A 242 0.02 -6.50 18.02
N LEU A 243 -1.07 -6.99 17.44
CA LEU A 243 -2.42 -6.47 17.70
C LEU A 243 -2.82 -6.63 19.17
N ALA A 244 -2.45 -7.75 19.81
CA ALA A 244 -2.68 -7.94 21.24
C ALA A 244 -1.94 -6.90 22.09
N MET A 245 -0.70 -6.55 21.74
CA MET A 245 0.04 -5.47 22.41
C MET A 245 -0.63 -4.10 22.18
N VAL A 246 -1.10 -3.81 20.96
CA VAL A 246 -1.80 -2.55 20.65
C VAL A 246 -3.10 -2.42 21.44
N LEU A 247 -3.91 -3.48 21.50
CA LEU A 247 -5.15 -3.51 22.28
C LEU A 247 -4.90 -3.44 23.80
N ASN A 248 -3.71 -3.83 24.24
CA ASN A 248 -3.25 -3.76 25.63
C ASN A 248 -2.39 -2.51 25.89
N GLU A 249 -2.68 -1.42 25.18
CA GLU A 249 -2.08 -0.09 25.38
C GLU A 249 -0.55 -0.08 25.40
N GLY A 250 0.10 -0.86 24.53
CA GLY A 250 1.55 -0.90 24.43
C GLY A 250 2.22 -1.98 25.29
N THR A 251 1.44 -2.76 26.06
CA THR A 251 1.97 -3.77 26.99
C THR A 251 1.96 -5.17 26.39
N THR A 252 3.10 -5.85 26.43
CA THR A 252 3.29 -7.23 25.95
C THR A 252 2.58 -8.26 26.84
N ALA A 253 2.47 -9.50 26.37
CA ALA A 253 1.83 -10.59 27.12
C ALA A 253 2.55 -10.94 28.45
N ASP A 254 3.86 -10.64 28.56
CA ASP A 254 4.63 -10.84 29.80
C ASP A 254 4.55 -9.65 30.78
N GLY A 255 3.78 -8.60 30.43
CA GLY A 255 3.57 -7.42 31.26
C GLY A 255 4.62 -6.31 31.07
N THR A 256 5.53 -6.44 30.11
CA THR A 256 6.47 -5.39 29.76
C THR A 256 5.75 -4.26 29.02
N GLN A 257 5.85 -3.03 29.51
CA GLN A 257 5.42 -1.85 28.76
C GLN A 257 6.42 -1.61 27.63
N LEU A 258 6.12 -2.12 26.43
CA LEU A 258 7.00 -1.97 25.28
C LEU A 258 6.87 -0.57 24.71
N VAL A 259 5.66 -0.14 24.36
CA VAL A 259 5.37 1.17 23.75
C VAL A 259 4.70 2.09 24.78
N ASP A 260 5.13 3.34 24.90
CA ASP A 260 4.47 4.29 25.80
C ASP A 260 2.97 4.48 25.43
N PRO A 261 2.03 4.35 26.38
CA PRO A 261 0.60 4.43 26.09
C PRO A 261 0.17 5.78 25.49
N ALA A 262 0.78 6.90 25.91
CA ALA A 262 0.41 8.21 25.38
C ALA A 262 0.91 8.40 23.95
N ALA A 263 2.12 7.91 23.65
CA ALA A 263 2.67 7.91 22.30
C ALA A 263 1.85 7.03 21.34
N LEU A 264 1.42 5.85 21.78
CA LEU A 264 0.55 4.96 21.01
C LEU A 264 -0.85 5.54 20.83
N ASN A 265 -1.47 6.05 21.89
CA ASN A 265 -2.81 6.63 21.83
C ASN A 265 -2.89 7.84 20.88
N ALA A 266 -1.80 8.61 20.76
CA ALA A 266 -1.71 9.68 19.76
C ALA A 266 -1.88 9.14 18.33
N ALA A 267 -1.35 7.96 18.01
CA ALA A 267 -1.51 7.32 16.71
C ALA A 267 -2.92 6.76 16.48
N LEU A 268 -3.59 6.33 17.54
CA LEU A 268 -4.96 5.78 17.50
C LEU A 268 -6.05 6.86 17.57
N THR A 269 -5.67 8.14 17.63
CA THR A 269 -6.61 9.27 17.70
C THR A 269 -6.91 9.82 16.28
N PRO A 270 -8.15 10.23 15.97
CA PRO A 270 -8.48 10.89 14.70
C PRO A 270 -7.71 12.19 14.48
N HIS A 271 -6.93 12.29 13.38
CA HIS A 271 -6.16 13.48 12.99
C HIS A 271 -6.58 14.08 11.66
N MET A 272 -7.14 13.27 10.76
CA MET A 272 -7.64 13.72 9.47
C MET A 272 -8.92 12.97 9.10
N ARG A 273 -9.87 13.65 8.47
CA ARG A 273 -11.04 12.98 7.89
C ARG A 273 -10.59 12.20 6.66
N SER A 274 -10.71 10.88 6.67
CA SER A 274 -10.45 10.07 5.49
C SER A 274 -11.71 9.98 4.62
N VAL A 275 -11.52 10.10 3.31
CA VAL A 275 -12.60 9.87 2.34
C VAL A 275 -12.84 8.38 2.10
N GLU A 276 -11.81 7.54 2.30
CA GLU A 276 -11.87 6.08 2.15
C GLU A 276 -12.69 5.36 3.23
N GLY A 277 -12.98 6.00 4.37
CA GLY A 277 -13.71 5.35 5.46
C GLY A 277 -15.23 5.26 5.30
N SER A 278 -15.79 5.69 4.16
CA SER A 278 -17.21 5.50 3.85
C SER A 278 -17.37 4.67 2.59
N LEU A 279 -17.31 3.34 2.74
CA LEU A 279 -17.80 2.37 1.74
C LEU A 279 -19.31 2.55 1.46
N ILE A 280 -19.98 3.29 2.33
CA ILE A 280 -21.37 3.71 2.20
C ILE A 280 -21.37 5.13 1.65
N PRO A 281 -22.13 5.43 0.57
CA PRO A 281 -22.21 6.76 0.00
C PRO A 281 -22.48 7.85 1.06
N PRO A 282 -21.92 9.06 0.89
CA PRO A 282 -22.15 10.16 1.81
C PRO A 282 -23.65 10.37 2.04
N SER A 283 -24.07 10.26 3.29
CA SER A 283 -25.45 10.55 3.69
C SER A 283 -25.43 11.35 4.98
N ILE A 284 -26.51 12.07 5.26
CA ILE A 284 -26.66 12.85 6.51
C ILE A 284 -26.62 11.95 7.77
N THR A 285 -26.81 10.64 7.60
CA THR A 285 -26.73 9.61 8.64
C THR A 285 -25.46 8.77 8.56
N GLY A 286 -24.59 9.03 7.58
CA GLY A 286 -23.35 8.30 7.37
C GLY A 286 -22.33 8.67 8.44
N ARG A 287 -21.56 7.68 8.90
CA ARG A 287 -20.45 7.91 9.83
C ARG A 287 -19.22 8.32 9.04
N ALA A 288 -18.56 9.38 9.49
CA ALA A 288 -17.30 9.81 8.88
C ALA A 288 -16.17 8.84 9.24
N GLY A 289 -15.35 8.52 8.24
CA GLY A 289 -14.06 7.88 8.45
C GLY A 289 -13.01 8.90 8.88
N PHE A 290 -12.06 8.44 9.68
CA PHE A 290 -10.89 9.23 10.04
C PHE A 290 -9.63 8.39 9.90
N TYR A 291 -8.51 9.10 9.88
CA TYR A 291 -7.17 8.54 9.88
C TYR A 291 -6.41 9.11 11.08
N GLY A 292 -5.75 8.22 11.81
CA GLY A 292 -4.80 8.56 12.87
C GLY A 292 -3.39 8.69 12.32
N TYR A 293 -2.39 8.22 13.07
CA TYR A 293 -1.03 8.09 12.54
C TYR A 293 -0.81 6.65 12.07
N GLY A 294 -1.01 6.39 10.78
CA GLY A 294 -0.89 5.05 10.17
C GLY A 294 -2.07 4.11 10.42
N PHE A 295 -3.13 4.57 11.09
CA PHE A 295 -4.33 3.78 11.39
C PHE A 295 -5.58 4.40 10.76
N ASN A 296 -6.46 3.57 10.19
CA ASN A 296 -7.87 3.94 10.06
C ASN A 296 -8.50 3.97 11.46
N VAL A 297 -9.18 5.07 11.77
CA VAL A 297 -9.86 5.26 13.06
C VAL A 297 -11.29 5.71 12.79
N GLY A 298 -12.25 5.14 13.49
CA GLY A 298 -13.65 5.50 13.33
C GLY A 298 -14.52 5.01 14.45
N ASN A 299 -15.82 5.28 14.33
CA ASN A 299 -16.82 4.72 15.22
C ASN A 299 -17.76 3.83 14.42
N ASP A 300 -18.11 2.67 14.97
CA ASP A 300 -19.05 1.75 14.32
C ASP A 300 -20.51 2.05 14.66
N ALA A 301 -21.40 1.17 14.21
CA ALA A 301 -22.84 1.28 14.43
C ALA A 301 -23.24 1.24 15.92
N THR A 302 -22.46 0.61 16.79
CA THR A 302 -22.69 0.59 18.25
C THR A 302 -22.12 1.82 18.96
N GLY A 303 -21.33 2.64 18.24
CA GLY A 303 -20.66 3.81 18.79
C GLY A 303 -19.31 3.47 19.43
N ARG A 304 -18.80 2.26 19.23
CA ARG A 304 -17.47 1.87 19.68
C ARG A 304 -16.42 2.39 18.71
N VAL A 305 -15.26 2.70 19.28
CA VAL A 305 -14.07 3.00 18.49
C VAL A 305 -13.64 1.73 17.75
N ARG A 306 -13.34 1.90 16.46
CA ARG A 306 -12.67 0.91 15.64
C ARG A 306 -11.35 1.46 15.16
N ILE A 307 -10.33 0.61 15.24
CA ILE A 307 -9.02 0.83 14.64
C ILE A 307 -8.78 -0.25 13.60
N GLY A 308 -8.06 0.05 12.53
CA GLY A 308 -7.79 -0.95 11.50
C GLY A 308 -6.92 -0.40 10.39
N HIS A 309 -6.64 -1.24 9.42
CA HIS A 309 -6.07 -0.85 8.13
C HIS A 309 -6.29 -2.01 7.15
N SER A 310 -6.51 -1.69 5.87
CA SER A 310 -6.48 -2.67 4.79
C SER A 310 -5.11 -2.60 4.09
N GLY A 311 -4.62 -3.71 3.59
CA GLY A 311 -3.44 -3.81 2.75
C GLY A 311 -3.83 -4.39 1.41
N ALA A 312 -3.36 -3.75 0.34
CA ALA A 312 -3.59 -4.18 -1.01
C ALA A 312 -2.28 -4.07 -1.81
N PHE A 313 -1.87 -5.17 -2.40
CA PHE A 313 -1.04 -5.18 -3.60
C PHE A 313 -1.84 -5.87 -4.71
N GLY A 314 -2.15 -5.14 -5.77
CA GLY A 314 -2.74 -5.64 -7.01
C GLY A 314 -1.98 -6.84 -7.55
N LEU A 315 -0.66 -6.92 -7.28
CA LEU A 315 0.19 -8.06 -7.62
C LEU A 315 0.06 -9.29 -6.71
N GLY A 316 -0.92 -9.32 -5.78
CA GLY A 316 -1.36 -10.56 -5.15
C GLY A 316 -1.38 -10.59 -3.63
N ALA A 317 -1.68 -9.47 -2.97
CA ALA A 317 -1.92 -9.44 -1.53
C ALA A 317 -3.19 -8.65 -1.18
N GLY A 318 -4.06 -9.24 -0.37
CA GLY A 318 -5.21 -8.59 0.24
C GLY A 318 -5.22 -8.89 1.73
N THR A 319 -5.02 -7.89 2.58
CA THR A 319 -4.83 -8.07 4.02
C THR A 319 -5.66 -7.07 4.80
N THR A 320 -6.02 -7.41 6.02
CA THR A 320 -6.64 -6.45 6.93
C THR A 320 -6.43 -6.85 8.38
N PHE A 321 -6.47 -5.86 9.25
CA PHE A 321 -6.86 -6.09 10.63
C PHE A 321 -7.96 -5.12 11.05
N LEU A 322 -8.71 -5.55 12.04
CA LEU A 322 -9.70 -4.75 12.74
C LEU A 322 -9.53 -4.97 14.23
N GLY A 323 -9.52 -3.89 14.99
CA GLY A 323 -9.55 -3.87 16.46
C GLY A 323 -10.75 -3.09 16.97
N ILE A 324 -11.36 -3.59 18.05
CA ILE A 324 -12.41 -2.93 18.83
C ILE A 324 -11.91 -2.83 20.28
N PRO A 325 -11.18 -1.74 20.64
CA PRO A 325 -10.47 -1.65 21.92
C PRO A 325 -11.35 -1.84 23.15
N ASP A 326 -12.57 -1.27 23.17
CA ASP A 326 -13.51 -1.40 24.30
C ASP A 326 -13.98 -2.85 24.53
N LEU A 327 -13.79 -3.74 23.56
CA LEU A 327 -14.07 -5.18 23.67
C LEU A 327 -12.81 -6.02 23.86
N ASN A 328 -11.62 -5.39 23.90
CA ASN A 328 -10.32 -6.05 23.81
C ASN A 328 -10.31 -7.16 22.74
N LEU A 329 -10.87 -6.85 21.56
CA LEU A 329 -11.15 -7.81 20.49
C LEU A 329 -10.49 -7.34 19.21
N GLY A 330 -9.85 -8.26 18.50
CA GLY A 330 -9.29 -7.98 17.19
C GLY A 330 -9.30 -9.21 16.28
N ILE A 331 -9.27 -8.96 14.97
CA ILE A 331 -9.14 -9.98 13.93
C ILE A 331 -8.09 -9.52 12.91
N VAL A 332 -7.28 -10.46 12.45
CA VAL A 332 -6.32 -10.28 11.36
C VAL A 332 -6.66 -11.30 10.27
N VAL A 333 -6.69 -10.86 9.01
CA VAL A 333 -6.91 -11.72 7.85
C VAL A 333 -5.86 -11.37 6.79
N LEU A 334 -5.07 -12.36 6.37
CA LEU A 334 -4.04 -12.23 5.34
C LEU A 334 -4.38 -13.16 4.18
N THR A 335 -4.29 -12.68 2.94
CA THR A 335 -4.51 -13.48 1.73
C THR A 335 -3.37 -13.29 0.74
N ASN A 336 -3.14 -14.29 -0.10
CA ASN A 336 -2.16 -14.25 -1.19
C ASN A 336 -2.83 -14.08 -2.57
N ALA A 337 -3.91 -13.30 -2.59
CA ALA A 337 -4.72 -13.01 -3.77
C ALA A 337 -4.76 -11.51 -4.04
N ALA A 338 -4.94 -11.14 -5.31
CA ALA A 338 -5.27 -9.78 -5.70
C ALA A 338 -6.47 -9.27 -4.88
N PRO A 339 -6.48 -7.99 -4.50
CA PRO A 339 -7.43 -7.47 -3.53
C PRO A 339 -8.84 -7.41 -4.14
N ILE A 340 -9.70 -8.31 -3.68
CA ILE A 340 -11.13 -8.37 -4.07
C ILE A 340 -12.08 -8.08 -2.89
N GLY A 341 -11.54 -7.65 -1.75
CA GLY A 341 -12.34 -7.33 -0.57
C GLY A 341 -12.71 -8.52 0.33
N ALA A 342 -12.19 -9.72 0.07
CA ALA A 342 -12.51 -10.93 0.82
C ALA A 342 -12.03 -10.85 2.29
N ALA A 343 -10.83 -10.32 2.51
CA ALA A 343 -10.23 -10.19 3.83
C ALA A 343 -11.06 -9.23 4.72
N GLU A 344 -11.44 -8.09 4.16
CA GLU A 344 -12.24 -7.07 4.81
C GLU A 344 -13.67 -7.54 5.08
N ALA A 345 -14.29 -8.19 4.10
CA ALA A 345 -15.63 -8.76 4.27
C ALA A 345 -15.67 -9.78 5.42
N LEU A 346 -14.69 -10.69 5.50
CA LEU A 346 -14.58 -11.67 6.59
C LEU A 346 -14.40 -10.98 7.95
N SER A 347 -13.56 -9.94 7.99
CA SER A 347 -13.33 -9.14 9.19
C SER A 347 -14.62 -8.46 9.68
N GLN A 348 -15.41 -7.88 8.77
CA GLN A 348 -16.70 -7.27 9.13
C GLN A 348 -17.77 -8.30 9.53
N GLU A 349 -17.85 -9.44 8.83
CA GLU A 349 -18.78 -10.52 9.20
C GLU A 349 -18.49 -11.05 10.62
N PHE A 350 -17.21 -11.19 10.97
CA PHE A 350 -16.81 -11.54 12.33
C PHE A 350 -17.20 -10.48 13.36
N ALA A 351 -16.92 -9.21 13.07
CA ALA A 351 -17.26 -8.10 13.95
C ALA A 351 -18.78 -8.00 14.20
N ASP A 352 -19.58 -8.16 13.14
CA ASP A 352 -21.03 -8.16 13.25
C ASP A 352 -21.54 -9.29 14.14
N LEU A 353 -20.99 -10.50 13.99
CA LEU A 353 -21.32 -11.61 14.87
C LEU A 353 -20.93 -11.34 16.33
N ALA A 354 -19.79 -10.70 16.56
CA ALA A 354 -19.30 -10.42 17.91
C ALA A 354 -20.15 -9.37 18.64
N GLU A 355 -20.57 -8.32 17.93
CA GLU A 355 -21.32 -7.19 18.47
C GLU A 355 -22.83 -7.43 18.48
N PHE A 356 -23.40 -7.94 17.38
CA PHE A 356 -24.85 -8.06 17.18
C PHE A 356 -25.37 -9.49 17.28
N GLY A 357 -24.51 -10.50 17.19
CA GLY A 357 -24.90 -11.91 17.18
C GLY A 357 -25.38 -12.43 15.82
N SER A 358 -25.45 -11.56 14.81
CA SER A 358 -25.80 -11.87 13.43
C SER A 358 -25.05 -10.94 12.48
N ILE A 359 -24.74 -11.41 11.27
CA ILE A 359 -24.19 -10.59 10.18
C ILE A 359 -25.25 -9.57 9.76
N GLN A 360 -24.90 -8.28 9.72
CA GLN A 360 -25.83 -7.17 9.46
C GLN A 360 -25.94 -6.81 7.98
N HIS A 361 -24.87 -7.03 7.22
CA HIS A 361 -24.80 -6.72 5.79
C HIS A 361 -24.19 -7.87 5.00
N ASP A 362 -24.53 -7.98 3.71
CA ASP A 362 -23.77 -8.81 2.79
C ASP A 362 -22.49 -8.02 2.41
N TRP A 363 -21.43 -8.20 3.22
CA TRP A 363 -20.21 -7.39 3.13
C TRP A 363 -19.41 -7.66 1.87
N ARG A 364 -19.47 -8.89 1.34
CA ARG A 364 -18.70 -9.31 0.15
C ARG A 364 -18.95 -8.42 -1.07
N PRO A 365 -20.20 -8.23 -1.56
CA PRO A 365 -20.44 -7.35 -2.70
C PRO A 365 -20.10 -5.88 -2.42
N ILE A 366 -20.18 -5.43 -1.16
CA ILE A 366 -19.82 -4.05 -0.78
C ILE A 366 -18.31 -3.84 -0.98
N TYR A 367 -17.48 -4.72 -0.42
CA TYR A 367 -16.04 -4.62 -0.57
C TYR A 367 -15.56 -4.96 -1.97
N ALA A 368 -16.14 -5.96 -2.63
CA ALA A 368 -15.82 -6.27 -4.03
C ALA A 368 -16.06 -5.05 -4.93
N GLY A 369 -17.17 -4.30 -4.72
CA GLY A 369 -17.42 -3.05 -5.44
C GLY A 369 -16.41 -1.95 -5.15
N ALA A 370 -15.93 -1.86 -3.89
CA ALA A 370 -14.92 -0.87 -3.50
C ALA A 370 -13.55 -1.15 -4.12
N PHE A 371 -13.17 -2.42 -4.26
CA PHE A 371 -11.89 -2.81 -4.85
C PHE A 371 -11.93 -2.92 -6.39
N ALA A 372 -13.10 -3.04 -7.01
CA ALA A 372 -13.24 -3.18 -8.46
C ALA A 372 -12.54 -2.06 -9.25
N ALA A 373 -12.69 -0.81 -8.83
CA ALA A 373 -12.10 0.33 -9.53
C ALA A 373 -10.56 0.32 -9.53
N GLY A 374 -9.93 -0.28 -8.50
CA GLY A 374 -8.47 -0.42 -8.43
C GLY A 374 -7.89 -1.48 -9.37
N SER A 375 -8.75 -2.35 -9.93
CA SER A 375 -8.35 -3.38 -10.88
C SER A 375 -8.58 -3.01 -12.34
N ASP A 376 -9.20 -1.85 -12.62
CA ASP A 376 -9.48 -1.41 -13.98
C ASP A 376 -8.18 -1.02 -14.71
N PRO A 377 -8.00 -1.41 -15.98
CA PRO A 377 -6.91 -0.94 -16.82
C PRO A 377 -6.82 0.58 -16.90
N VAL A 378 -5.60 1.12 -16.86
CA VAL A 378 -5.35 2.57 -16.89
C VAL A 378 -4.77 3.06 -18.23
N GLY A 379 -4.90 4.36 -18.45
CA GLY A 379 -4.47 5.06 -19.66
C GLY A 379 -5.62 5.26 -20.67
N SER A 380 -5.62 6.40 -21.35
CA SER A 380 -6.73 6.82 -22.24
C SER A 380 -6.99 5.88 -23.42
N LEU A 381 -6.00 5.05 -23.78
CA LEU A 381 -6.07 4.12 -24.90
C LEU A 381 -6.38 2.68 -24.46
N ALA A 382 -6.49 2.41 -23.15
CA ALA A 382 -6.88 1.11 -22.65
C ALA A 382 -8.29 0.74 -23.16
N GLY A 383 -8.44 -0.48 -23.68
CA GLY A 383 -9.68 -0.97 -24.27
C GLY A 383 -10.10 -0.30 -25.58
N GLN A 384 -9.33 0.64 -26.12
CA GLN A 384 -9.64 1.30 -27.39
C GLN A 384 -9.15 0.47 -28.58
N SER A 385 -9.87 0.58 -29.71
CA SER A 385 -9.41 0.01 -30.98
C SER A 385 -8.52 1.00 -31.73
N ALA A 386 -7.45 0.49 -32.34
CA ALA A 386 -6.57 1.31 -33.17
C ALA A 386 -7.36 2.01 -34.29
N PRO A 387 -7.02 3.26 -34.66
CA PRO A 387 -7.69 3.98 -35.73
C PRO A 387 -7.62 3.21 -37.05
N ALA A 388 -8.72 3.18 -37.80
CA ALA A 388 -8.79 2.46 -39.08
C ALA A 388 -7.89 3.09 -40.17
N ASN A 389 -7.64 4.40 -40.09
CA ASN A 389 -6.82 5.16 -41.03
C ASN A 389 -5.95 6.16 -40.25
N PRO A 390 -4.89 5.70 -39.56
CA PRO A 390 -4.05 6.58 -38.78
C PRO A 390 -3.26 7.52 -39.70
N ALA A 391 -3.11 8.78 -39.30
CA ALA A 391 -2.16 9.67 -39.91
C ALA A 391 -0.75 9.07 -39.78
N PRO A 392 0.10 9.16 -40.83
CA PRO A 392 1.42 8.53 -40.79
C PRO A 392 2.31 9.18 -39.72
N ALA A 393 3.11 8.35 -39.04
CA ALA A 393 4.22 8.84 -38.23
C ALA A 393 5.31 9.47 -39.10
N ALA A 394 6.13 10.33 -38.49
CA ALA A 394 7.42 10.71 -39.03
C ALA A 394 8.38 9.51 -39.11
N ALA A 395 9.53 9.67 -39.76
CA ALA A 395 10.57 8.64 -39.75
C ALA A 395 11.05 8.37 -38.32
N ASN A 396 11.41 7.11 -38.01
CA ASN A 396 11.90 6.71 -36.68
C ASN A 396 13.03 7.62 -36.15
N SER A 397 13.93 8.06 -37.05
CA SER A 397 15.04 8.97 -36.72
C SER A 397 14.59 10.31 -36.14
N ALA A 398 13.35 10.74 -36.37
CA ALA A 398 12.78 11.94 -35.76
C ALA A 398 12.61 11.77 -34.24
N TYR A 399 12.30 10.56 -33.78
CA TYR A 399 11.99 10.26 -32.37
C TYR A 399 13.17 9.71 -31.59
N VAL A 400 14.15 9.08 -32.26
CA VAL A 400 15.33 8.51 -31.61
C VAL A 400 16.16 9.60 -30.90
N GLY A 401 16.48 9.35 -29.63
CA GLY A 401 17.25 10.26 -28.80
C GLY A 401 17.04 10.04 -27.31
N THR A 402 17.77 10.81 -26.50
CA THR A 402 17.58 10.87 -25.05
C THR A 402 16.73 12.10 -24.72
N TYR A 403 15.76 11.94 -23.82
CA TYR A 403 14.90 12.99 -23.32
C TYR A 403 15.05 13.07 -21.80
N GLN A 404 15.32 14.26 -21.28
CA GLN A 404 15.52 14.54 -19.86
C GLN A 404 14.20 14.85 -19.17
N ASN A 405 14.06 14.39 -17.93
CA ASN A 405 12.99 14.76 -17.02
C ASN A 405 13.53 14.75 -15.58
N ASP A 406 13.23 15.81 -14.82
CA ASP A 406 13.80 16.00 -13.48
C ASP A 406 13.14 15.13 -12.40
N TYR A 407 11.92 14.65 -12.64
CA TYR A 407 11.13 13.82 -11.73
C TYR A 407 11.29 12.34 -12.06
N VAL A 408 10.79 11.90 -13.22
CA VAL A 408 10.84 10.51 -13.69
C VAL A 408 12.27 10.04 -13.96
N GLY A 409 13.15 10.93 -14.38
CA GLY A 409 14.51 10.60 -14.82
C GLY A 409 14.65 10.58 -16.35
N PRO A 410 15.83 10.26 -16.88
CA PRO A 410 16.05 10.27 -18.32
C PRO A 410 15.30 9.12 -19.01
N ALA A 411 14.82 9.39 -20.22
CA ALA A 411 14.24 8.42 -21.13
C ALA A 411 15.09 8.31 -22.39
N THR A 412 15.26 7.11 -22.94
CA THR A 412 15.92 6.92 -24.24
C THR A 412 14.98 6.23 -25.21
N VAL A 413 14.76 6.83 -26.37
CA VAL A 413 14.05 6.21 -27.48
C VAL A 413 15.08 5.72 -28.49
N SER A 414 15.02 4.43 -28.82
CA SER A 414 15.90 3.77 -29.77
C SER A 414 15.10 3.04 -30.86
N GLU A 415 15.75 2.75 -31.99
CA GLU A 415 15.16 1.95 -33.05
C GLU A 415 15.60 0.48 -32.90
N SER A 416 14.63 -0.45 -32.92
CA SER A 416 14.87 -1.88 -32.85
C SER A 416 13.83 -2.62 -33.69
N GLY A 417 14.28 -3.54 -34.55
CA GLY A 417 13.38 -4.32 -35.41
C GLY A 417 12.51 -3.50 -36.37
N GLY A 418 12.91 -2.26 -36.68
CA GLY A 418 12.13 -1.31 -37.50
C GLY A 418 11.03 -0.55 -36.73
N GLY A 419 10.89 -0.79 -35.43
CA GLY A 419 10.02 -0.03 -34.53
C GLY A 419 10.82 0.79 -33.52
N LEU A 420 10.11 1.51 -32.64
CA LEU A 420 10.70 2.28 -31.57
C LEU A 420 10.61 1.53 -30.23
N VAL A 421 11.64 1.65 -29.41
CA VAL A 421 11.67 1.14 -28.04
C VAL A 421 12.05 2.29 -27.11
N LEU A 422 11.22 2.51 -26.10
CA LEU A 422 11.45 3.44 -25.00
C LEU A 422 12.16 2.70 -23.86
N THR A 423 13.19 3.31 -23.29
CA THR A 423 13.92 2.83 -22.12
C THR A 423 13.82 3.81 -20.98
N LEU A 424 13.43 3.35 -19.79
CA LEU A 424 13.22 4.12 -18.57
C LEU A 424 13.81 3.43 -17.34
N GLY A 425 14.01 4.20 -16.27
CA GLY A 425 14.36 3.69 -14.94
C GLY A 425 15.82 3.22 -14.81
N PRO A 426 16.28 2.96 -13.57
CA PRO A 426 17.65 2.53 -13.29
C PRO A 426 17.99 1.15 -13.89
N ASP A 427 16.99 0.29 -14.05
CA ASP A 427 17.15 -1.06 -14.61
C ASP A 427 17.05 -1.12 -16.14
N ASN A 428 16.94 0.03 -16.81
CA ASN A 428 16.75 0.15 -18.25
C ASN A 428 15.56 -0.67 -18.76
N GLN A 429 14.42 -0.56 -18.06
CA GLN A 429 13.17 -1.21 -18.46
C GLN A 429 12.79 -0.78 -19.90
N GLN A 430 12.42 -1.74 -20.73
CA GLN A 430 12.16 -1.52 -22.16
C GLN A 430 10.67 -1.65 -22.49
N PHE A 431 10.14 -0.63 -23.16
CA PHE A 431 8.76 -0.52 -23.56
C PHE A 431 8.69 -0.36 -25.09
N PRO A 432 8.31 -1.41 -25.84
CA PRO A 432 8.03 -1.28 -27.26
C PRO A 432 6.94 -0.23 -27.50
N LEU A 433 7.18 0.67 -28.44
CA LEU A 433 6.21 1.70 -28.84
C LEU A 433 5.48 1.26 -30.11
N ALA A 434 4.17 1.09 -30.02
CA ALA A 434 3.32 0.82 -31.18
C ALA A 434 2.72 2.12 -31.73
N HIS A 435 2.78 2.35 -33.03
CA HIS A 435 2.18 3.55 -33.64
C HIS A 435 0.66 3.52 -33.49
N TRP A 436 0.07 4.65 -33.07
CA TRP A 436 -1.36 4.80 -32.90
C TRP A 436 -1.97 5.73 -33.95
N ASP A 437 -1.55 6.99 -33.96
CA ASP A 437 -2.04 8.02 -34.89
C ASP A 437 -1.10 9.21 -34.94
N GLY A 438 -0.62 9.61 -36.12
CA GLY A 438 0.30 10.72 -36.30
C GLY A 438 1.54 10.58 -35.39
N GLN A 439 1.68 11.48 -34.42
CA GLN A 439 2.79 11.53 -33.47
C GLN A 439 2.50 10.85 -32.13
N VAL A 440 1.41 10.08 -32.05
CA VAL A 440 1.01 9.31 -30.86
C VAL A 440 1.39 7.85 -31.07
N PHE A 441 2.07 7.30 -30.06
CA PHE A 441 2.38 5.89 -29.91
C PHE A 441 1.75 5.36 -28.63
N THR A 442 1.70 4.05 -28.47
CA THR A 442 1.27 3.39 -27.23
C THR A 442 2.41 2.63 -26.60
N MET A 443 2.42 2.58 -25.27
CA MET A 443 3.21 1.65 -24.48
C MET A 443 2.30 0.90 -23.50
N VAL A 444 2.69 -0.32 -23.15
CA VAL A 444 2.06 -1.07 -22.05
C VAL A 444 2.88 -0.78 -20.79
N PRO A 445 2.36 0.00 -19.82
CA PRO A 445 3.07 0.20 -18.55
C PRO A 445 3.12 -1.11 -17.76
N THR A 446 4.04 -1.19 -16.81
CA THR A 446 4.23 -2.34 -15.92
C THR A 446 4.41 -1.88 -14.49
N GLY A 447 4.21 -2.78 -13.53
CA GLY A 447 4.36 -2.50 -12.11
C GLY A 447 3.06 -2.70 -11.34
N GLU A 448 3.08 -2.37 -10.06
CA GLU A 448 1.95 -2.49 -9.15
C GLU A 448 0.79 -1.57 -9.56
N ASN A 449 1.10 -0.38 -10.10
CA ASN A 449 0.10 0.60 -10.51
C ASN A 449 -0.35 0.46 -11.97
N ALA A 450 -0.05 -0.66 -12.63
CA ALA A 450 -0.40 -0.93 -14.03
C ALA A 450 -1.16 -2.25 -14.18
N PRO A 451 -2.48 -2.29 -13.85
CA PRO A 451 -3.29 -3.49 -14.03
C PRO A 451 -3.23 -4.06 -15.45
N ASP A 452 -3.37 -5.38 -15.60
CA ASP A 452 -3.32 -6.07 -16.89
C ASP A 452 -4.33 -5.45 -17.89
N GLY A 453 -3.85 -5.12 -19.10
CA GLY A 453 -4.66 -4.46 -20.13
C GLY A 453 -4.51 -2.94 -20.19
N SER A 454 -3.72 -2.34 -19.28
CA SER A 454 -3.38 -0.91 -19.31
C SER A 454 -2.62 -0.53 -20.58
N ILE A 455 -2.92 0.64 -21.14
CA ILE A 455 -2.27 1.16 -22.35
C ILE A 455 -2.11 2.67 -22.21
N SER A 456 -0.87 3.13 -22.14
CA SER A 456 -0.51 4.55 -22.03
C SER A 456 -0.18 5.14 -23.39
N ALA A 457 -0.68 6.34 -23.66
CA ALA A 457 -0.21 7.14 -24.78
C ALA A 457 1.22 7.68 -24.54
N VAL A 458 2.01 7.72 -25.61
CA VAL A 458 3.30 8.41 -25.71
C VAL A 458 3.20 9.39 -26.87
N THR A 459 3.14 10.67 -26.57
CA THR A 459 2.93 11.73 -27.56
C THR A 459 4.21 12.51 -27.79
N PHE A 460 4.62 12.64 -29.05
CA PHE A 460 5.78 13.45 -29.43
C PHE A 460 5.34 14.78 -30.05
N GLU A 461 6.00 15.87 -29.67
CA GLU A 461 5.89 17.13 -30.40
C GLU A 461 7.19 17.38 -31.17
N THR A 462 7.06 17.70 -32.45
CA THR A 462 8.18 17.93 -33.35
C THR A 462 8.45 19.40 -33.55
N THR A 463 9.73 19.77 -33.46
CA THR A 463 10.23 21.07 -33.90
C THR A 463 11.13 20.83 -35.11
N GLY A 464 10.61 21.05 -36.32
CA GLY A 464 11.31 20.68 -37.56
C GLY A 464 11.22 19.17 -37.84
N GLU A 465 12.35 18.54 -38.16
CA GLU A 465 12.43 17.11 -38.49
C GLU A 465 12.61 16.20 -37.26
N THR A 466 12.78 16.76 -36.07
CA THR A 466 13.07 16.02 -34.84
C THR A 466 12.05 16.32 -33.75
N ALA A 467 11.71 15.30 -32.97
CA ALA A 467 10.94 15.47 -31.74
C ALA A 467 11.77 16.26 -30.71
N SER A 468 11.16 17.31 -30.15
CA SER A 468 11.72 18.16 -29.10
C SER A 468 11.20 17.77 -27.71
N THR A 469 9.96 17.27 -27.65
CA THR A 469 9.30 16.86 -26.42
C THR A 469 8.64 15.51 -26.61
N MET A 470 8.54 14.76 -25.52
CA MET A 470 7.82 13.50 -25.42
C MET A 470 7.02 13.53 -24.13
N THR A 471 5.72 13.26 -24.20
CA THR A 471 4.84 13.14 -23.03
C THR A 471 4.42 11.70 -22.87
N ILE A 472 4.68 11.11 -21.71
CA ILE A 472 4.22 9.76 -21.36
C ILE A 472 3.05 9.90 -20.41
N GLU A 473 1.85 9.58 -20.88
CA GLU A 473 0.58 9.79 -20.16
C GLU A 473 0.59 9.16 -18.76
N PHE A 474 1.05 7.92 -18.65
CA PHE A 474 1.09 7.17 -17.39
C PHE A 474 1.82 7.92 -16.26
N TYR A 475 2.90 8.65 -16.58
CA TYR A 475 3.67 9.43 -15.61
C TYR A 475 3.26 10.91 -15.56
N ASN A 476 2.20 11.31 -16.27
CA ASN A 476 1.85 12.73 -16.48
C ASN A 476 0.56 13.18 -15.79
N LYS A 477 0.03 12.39 -14.86
CA LYS A 477 -1.18 12.76 -14.08
C LYS A 477 -1.04 14.15 -13.43
N GLU A 478 0.12 14.41 -12.82
CA GLU A 478 0.44 15.70 -12.18
C GLU A 478 1.25 16.65 -13.10
N GLY A 479 1.30 16.37 -14.41
CA GLY A 479 2.08 17.16 -15.37
C GLY A 479 3.60 16.91 -15.35
N LEU A 480 4.05 15.88 -14.62
CA LEU A 480 5.47 15.56 -14.43
C LEU A 480 6.04 14.59 -15.48
N GLY A 481 5.23 14.09 -16.41
CA GLY A 481 5.60 13.11 -17.43
C GLY A 481 6.02 13.71 -18.76
N VAL A 482 6.43 14.99 -18.78
CA VAL A 482 6.91 15.69 -19.98
C VAL A 482 8.44 15.67 -20.03
N PHE A 483 8.99 15.00 -21.03
CA PHE A 483 10.43 14.84 -21.25
C PHE A 483 10.90 15.76 -22.38
N ARG A 484 12.12 16.30 -22.25
CA ARG A 484 12.69 17.29 -23.19
C ARG A 484 14.07 16.85 -23.67
N ARG A 485 14.30 16.97 -24.97
CA ARG A 485 15.54 16.52 -25.61
C ARG A 485 16.77 17.35 -25.24
#